data_AF-A0A7X7YY43-F1
#
_entry.id   AF-A0A7X7YY43-F1
#
_cell.length_a   1.000
_cell.length_b   1.000
_cell.length_c   1.000
_cell.angle_alpha   90.00
_cell.angle_beta   90.00
_cell.angle_gamma   90.00
#
_symmetry.space_group_name_H-M   'P 1'
#
loop_
_entity.id
_entity.type
_entity.pdbx_description
1 polymer ?
#
loop_
_entity_poly.entity_id
_entity_poly.type
_entity_poly.pdbx_seq_one_letter_code
_entity_poly.pdbx_strand_id
1 'polypeptide(L)' 'LEITDVNNWYIQKRQLSCDFLEGWWTDAGTFESLVRANELVVKEPPL' A
#
# COMPACT_ATOMS: atom_id res chain seq x y z
N LEU A 1 5.34 16.64 8.30
CA LEU A 1 4.90 16.92 6.92
C LEU A 1 4.47 15.58 6.38
N GLU A 2 3.18 15.39 6.16
CA GLU A 2 2.62 14.08 5.83
C GLU A 2 2.46 13.95 4.31
N ILE A 3 2.60 12.73 3.78
CA ILE A 3 2.35 12.48 2.35
C ILE A 3 0.90 12.84 1.96
N THR A 4 -0.04 12.72 2.90
CA THR A 4 -1.45 13.12 2.72
C THR A 4 -1.60 14.61 2.44
N ASP A 5 -0.73 15.47 2.97
CA ASP A 5 -0.75 16.91 2.67
C ASP A 5 -0.44 17.16 1.19
N VAL A 6 0.52 16.42 0.64
CA VAL A 6 0.86 16.47 -0.79
C VAL A 6 -0.32 15.96 -1.63
N ASN A 7 -0.93 14.84 -1.26
CA ASN A 7 -2.10 14.30 -1.96
C ASN A 7 -3.26 15.32 -2.00
N ASN A 8 -3.54 15.99 -0.88
CA ASN A 8 -4.57 17.02 -0.78
C ASN A 8 -4.32 18.20 -1.74
N TRP A 9 -3.05 18.59 -1.92
CA TRP A 9 -2.69 19.65 -2.88
C TRP A 9 -2.99 19.24 -4.32
N TYR A 10 -2.73 17.99 -4.70
CA TYR A 10 -3.07 17.46 -6.04
C TYR A 10 -4.58 17.31 -6.23
N ILE A 11 -5.34 16.95 -5.19
CA ILE A 11 -6.82 16.92 -5.21
C ILE A 11 -7.37 18.32 -5.50
N GLN A 12 -6.90 19.35 -4.80
CA GLN A 12 -7.33 20.75 -5.00
C GLN A 12 -7.11 21.23 -6.43
N LYS A 13 -6.04 20.74 -7.08
CA LYS A 13 -5.72 21.04 -8.48
C LYS A 13 -6.42 20.15 -9.50
N ARG A 14 -7.20 19.16 -9.07
CA ARG A 14 -7.79 18.11 -9.92
C ARG A 14 -6.75 17.35 -10.75
N GLN A 15 -5.58 17.13 -10.14
CA GLN A 15 -4.43 16.45 -10.75
C GLN A 15 -4.08 15.14 -10.05
N LEU A 16 -4.84 14.73 -9.03
CA LEU A 16 -4.67 13.41 -8.41
C LEU A 16 -5.40 12.35 -9.24
N SER A 17 -4.68 11.30 -9.62
CA SER A 17 -5.24 10.03 -10.09
C SER A 17 -4.94 8.93 -9.07
N CYS A 18 -5.82 7.93 -8.99
CA CYS A 18 -5.58 6.72 -8.22
C CYS A 18 -5.90 5.49 -9.06
N ASP A 19 -5.37 4.35 -8.62
CA ASP A 19 -5.65 3.05 -9.21
C ASP A 19 -5.90 2.03 -8.10
N PHE A 20 -6.57 0.93 -8.43
CA PHE A 20 -6.85 -0.17 -7.52
C PHE A 20 -5.89 -1.32 -7.80
N LEU A 21 -5.16 -1.74 -6.77
CA LEU A 21 -4.25 -2.88 -6.87
C LEU A 21 -5.05 -4.18 -6.78
N GLU A 22 -4.83 -5.08 -7.73
CA GLU A 22 -5.30 -6.46 -7.68
C GLU A 22 -4.30 -7.34 -6.91
N GLY A 23 -4.80 -8.43 -6.34
CA GLY A 23 -4.00 -9.32 -5.50
C GLY A 23 -3.86 -8.84 -4.06
N TRP A 24 -2.86 -9.35 -3.35
CA TRP A 24 -2.68 -9.05 -1.94
C TRP A 24 -1.75 -7.86 -1.72
N TRP A 25 -2.10 -7.03 -0.73
CA TRP A 25 -1.22 -6.02 -0.15
C TRP A 25 -1.34 -6.11 1.37
N THR A 26 -0.19 -6.09 2.05
CA THR A 26 -0.10 -6.02 3.51
C THR A 26 1.09 -5.16 3.88
N ASP A 27 1.01 -4.49 5.02
CA ASP A 27 2.18 -3.88 5.64
C ASP A 27 2.98 -4.93 6.42
N ALA A 28 4.13 -4.51 6.96
CA ALA A 28 5.00 -5.30 7.82
C ALA A 28 5.51 -4.46 9.00
N GLY A 29 4.67 -3.57 9.54
CA GLY A 29 5.04 -2.61 10.59
C GLY A 29 5.08 -3.18 12.01
N THR A 30 4.56 -4.40 12.21
CA THR A 30 4.55 -5.14 13.49
C THR A 30 5.09 -6.56 13.29
N PHE A 31 5.39 -7.27 14.39
CA PHE A 31 5.83 -8.67 14.30
C PHE A 31 4.76 -9.57 13.65
N GLU A 32 3.49 -9.35 13.98
CA GLU A 32 2.36 -10.11 13.44
C GLU A 32 2.15 -9.83 11.94
N SER A 33 2.20 -8.56 11.52
CA SER A 33 2.06 -8.18 10.11
C SER A 33 3.26 -8.64 9.27
N LEU A 34 4.47 -8.63 9.84
CA LEU A 34 5.66 -9.19 9.19
C LEU A 34 5.53 -10.71 8.98
N VAL A 35 5.06 -11.46 9.98
CA VAL A 35 4.79 -12.89 9.82
C VAL A 35 3.74 -13.12 8.73
N ARG A 36 2.66 -12.31 8.74
CA ARG A 36 1.62 -12.37 7.72
C ARG A 36 2.15 -12.11 6.31
N ALA A 37 3.01 -11.12 6.13
CA ALA A 37 3.65 -10.82 4.85
C ALA A 37 4.48 -12.01 4.34
N ASN A 38 5.24 -12.65 5.23
CA ASN A 38 6.02 -13.85 4.87
C ASN A 38 5.12 -15.02 4.46
N GLU A 39 4.01 -15.26 5.17
CA GLU A 39 3.04 -16.30 4.80
C GLU A 39 2.44 -16.09 3.42
N LEU A 40 2.10 -14.84 3.08
CA LEU A 40 1.54 -14.50 1.77
C LEU A 40 2.52 -14.82 0.65
N VAL A 41 3.79 -14.43 0.78
CA VAL A 41 4.84 -14.71 -0.22
C VAL A 41 5.10 -16.21 -0.37
N VAL A 42 5.07 -16.99 0.71
CA VAL A 42 5.27 -18.45 0.65
C VAL A 42 4.10 -19.13 -0.06
N LYS A 43 2.86 -18.68 0.21
CA LYS A 43 1.65 -19.29 -0.36
C LYS A 43 1.43 -18.91 -1.83
N GLU A 44 1.65 -17.65 -2.14
CA GLU A 44 1.40 -17.05 -3.45
C GLU A 44 2.54 -16.07 -3.76
N PRO A 45 3.70 -16.59 -4.20
CA PRO A 45 4.83 -15.75 -4.52
C PRO A 45 4.48 -14.80 -5.67
N PRO A 46 4.86 -13.52 -5.59
CA PRO A 46 4.68 -12.61 -6.71
C PRO A 46 5.48 -13.11 -7.93
N LEU A 47 4.91 -12.94 -9.12
CA LEU A 47 5.54 -13.29 -10.40
C LEU A 47 6.84 -12.51 -10.65
#